data_AF-A0A9D0GYV8-F1
#
_entry.id   AF-A0A9D0GYV8-F1
#
_cell.length_a   1.000
_cell.length_b   1.000
_cell.length_c   1.000
_cell.angle_alpha   90.00
_cell.angle_beta   90.00
_cell.angle_gamma   90.00
#
_symmetry.space_group_name_H-M   'P 1'
#
loop_
_entity.id
_entity.type
_entity.pdbx_description
1 polymer ?
#
loop_
_entity_poly.entity_id
_entity_poly.type
_entity_poly.pdbx_seq_one_letter_code
_entity_poly.pdbx_strand_id
1 'polypeptide(L)'
;MRKVAWSVAHQEFIISDHYYFSKLQKYAKQSEIHIDEVDDLEKLPQYDTVIFNYPEIPFEADEVDFIQDLVKSGKTVGIFGYYKNEDRIADTCNTLSKRFGIHFNGDTIIDNINNHEGDNLLVLTGDTYNLPENIKKVMLACTDSLTTTKPEVRPLLHGENTAESKLGKETILFAEYIDPSGGRFIAGGTCVFWDNYSIDLYDNKNLSLYILSV
;
A
#
# COMPACT_ATOMS: atom_id res chain seq x y z
N MET A 1 8.03 19.58 -7.02
CA MET A 1 6.82 18.86 -7.45
C MET A 1 7.18 17.39 -7.57
N ARG A 2 6.56 16.54 -6.77
CA ARG A 2 6.79 15.09 -6.78
C ARG A 2 6.05 14.48 -7.97
N LYS A 3 6.68 13.57 -8.71
CA LYS A 3 6.05 12.84 -9.81
C LYS A 3 5.75 11.40 -9.40
N VAL A 4 4.50 11.00 -9.52
CA VAL A 4 4.02 9.67 -9.20
C VAL A 4 3.49 9.01 -10.47
N ALA A 5 3.99 7.81 -10.77
CA ALA A 5 3.36 6.91 -11.71
C ALA A 5 2.33 6.07 -10.95
N TRP A 6 1.08 6.21 -11.35
CA TRP A 6 0.02 5.27 -10.99
C TRP A 6 -0.07 4.22 -12.10
N SER A 7 0.44 3.02 -11.84
CA SER A 7 0.47 1.96 -12.85
C SER A 7 -0.96 1.55 -13.22
N VAL A 8 -1.15 1.25 -14.51
CA VAL A 8 -2.34 0.56 -15.05
C VAL A 8 -1.93 -0.65 -15.92
N ALA A 9 -0.65 -1.03 -15.88
CA ALA A 9 -0.06 -2.08 -16.71
C ALA A 9 -0.52 -3.50 -16.30
N HIS A 10 -0.93 -3.68 -15.05
CA HIS A 10 -1.35 -4.94 -14.46
C HIS A 10 -2.85 -4.94 -14.08
N GLN A 11 -3.65 -4.11 -14.76
CA GLN A 11 -5.10 -3.93 -14.53
C GLN A 11 -5.47 -3.35 -13.16
N GLU A 12 -4.59 -2.52 -12.61
CA GLU A 12 -4.81 -1.78 -11.38
C GLU A 12 -6.05 -0.89 -11.45
N PHE A 13 -6.65 -0.62 -10.29
CA PHE A 13 -7.69 0.40 -10.18
C PHE A 13 -7.13 1.76 -10.58
N ILE A 14 -7.74 2.40 -11.58
CA ILE A 14 -7.28 3.64 -12.17
C ILE A 14 -7.54 4.85 -11.26
N ILE A 15 -6.55 5.71 -11.06
CA ILE A 15 -6.67 6.93 -10.21
C ILE A 15 -7.68 7.94 -10.77
N SER A 16 -7.97 7.89 -12.07
CA SER A 16 -8.97 8.70 -12.74
C SER A 16 -10.41 8.27 -12.48
N ASP A 17 -10.63 7.13 -11.82
CA ASP A 17 -11.97 6.74 -11.39
C ASP A 17 -12.49 7.74 -10.35
N HIS A 18 -13.42 8.59 -10.79
CA HIS A 18 -13.97 9.65 -9.97
C HIS A 18 -14.72 9.12 -8.74
N TYR A 19 -15.35 7.95 -8.86
CA TYR A 19 -16.13 7.34 -7.78
C TYR A 19 -15.21 6.89 -6.64
N TYR A 20 -14.01 6.40 -6.97
CA TYR A 20 -13.05 5.93 -5.98
C TYR A 20 -12.04 6.98 -5.53
N PHE A 21 -11.47 7.82 -6.41
CA PHE A 21 -10.24 8.56 -6.06
C PHE A 21 -10.24 10.07 -6.31
N SER A 22 -11.38 10.67 -6.63
CA SER A 22 -11.46 12.12 -6.89
C SER A 22 -10.96 12.99 -5.74
N LYS A 23 -11.12 12.56 -4.48
CA LYS A 23 -10.55 13.25 -3.32
C LYS A 23 -9.03 13.12 -3.23
N LEU A 24 -8.49 11.92 -3.49
CA LEU A 24 -7.05 11.69 -3.50
C LEU A 24 -6.36 12.57 -4.56
N GLN A 25 -6.91 12.61 -5.79
CA GLN A 25 -6.42 13.48 -6.86
C GLN A 25 -6.41 14.96 -6.44
N LYS A 26 -7.49 15.42 -5.80
CA LYS A 26 -7.59 16.80 -5.28
C LYS A 26 -6.52 17.07 -4.23
N TYR A 27 -6.32 16.17 -3.26
CA TYR A 27 -5.34 16.34 -2.19
C TYR A 27 -3.91 16.27 -2.71
N ALA A 28 -3.59 15.34 -3.59
CA ALA A 28 -2.29 15.26 -4.25
C ALA A 28 -1.94 16.57 -4.98
N LYS A 29 -2.89 17.11 -5.77
CA LYS A 29 -2.72 18.39 -6.46
C LYS A 29 -2.50 19.56 -5.50
N GLN A 30 -3.23 19.60 -4.38
CA GLN A 30 -3.05 20.63 -3.33
C GLN A 30 -1.69 20.54 -2.64
N SER A 31 -1.07 19.36 -2.66
CA SER A 31 0.24 19.08 -2.07
C SER A 31 1.38 19.06 -3.09
N GLU A 32 1.18 19.62 -4.30
CA GLU A 32 2.19 19.67 -5.38
C GLU A 32 2.73 18.28 -5.80
N ILE A 33 1.88 17.27 -5.69
CA ILE A 33 2.11 15.91 -6.19
C ILE A 33 1.38 15.79 -7.53
N HIS A 34 2.14 15.45 -8.57
CA HIS A 34 1.61 15.17 -9.89
C HIS A 34 1.53 13.67 -10.09
N ILE A 35 0.34 13.16 -10.41
CA ILE A 35 0.08 11.74 -10.62
C ILE A 35 -0.31 11.56 -12.09
N ASP A 36 0.43 10.69 -12.79
CA ASP A 36 0.09 10.23 -14.14
C ASP A 36 -0.32 8.76 -14.09
N GLU A 37 -1.33 8.38 -14.87
CA GLU A 37 -1.58 6.97 -15.18
C GLU A 37 -0.56 6.49 -16.20
N VAL A 38 0.11 5.37 -15.91
CA VAL A 38 1.21 4.85 -16.72
C VAL A 38 0.94 3.39 -17.07
N ASP A 39 0.83 3.13 -18.37
CA ASP A 39 0.51 1.83 -18.97
C ASP A 39 1.76 1.03 -19.40
N ASP A 40 2.94 1.63 -19.26
CA ASP A 40 4.20 1.13 -19.78
C ASP A 40 5.29 1.22 -18.70
N LEU A 41 5.79 0.07 -18.26
CA LEU A 41 6.80 -0.03 -17.23
C LEU A 41 8.10 0.68 -17.60
N GLU A 42 8.45 0.78 -18.89
CA GLU A 42 9.68 1.46 -19.34
C GLU A 42 9.66 2.97 -19.04
N LYS A 43 8.49 3.57 -18.78
CA LYS A 43 8.35 4.98 -18.42
C LYS A 43 8.53 5.24 -16.92
N LEU A 44 8.39 4.22 -16.07
CA LEU A 44 8.51 4.34 -14.61
C LEU A 44 9.81 5.00 -14.10
N PRO A 45 10.98 4.87 -14.77
CA PRO A 45 12.21 5.55 -14.34
C PRO A 45 12.09 7.09 -14.32
N GLN A 46 11.11 7.67 -15.03
CA GLN A 46 10.88 9.11 -15.10
C GLN A 46 10.15 9.68 -13.87
N TYR A 47 9.66 8.80 -13.00
CA TYR A 47 8.86 9.13 -11.81
C TYR A 47 9.64 8.89 -10.54
N ASP A 48 9.30 9.62 -9.48
CA ASP A 48 9.94 9.50 -8.17
C ASP A 48 9.31 8.35 -7.36
N THR A 49 8.00 8.16 -7.55
CA THR A 49 7.21 7.12 -6.88
C THR A 49 6.40 6.34 -7.91
N VAL A 50 6.28 5.03 -7.71
CA VAL A 50 5.44 4.13 -8.52
C VAL A 50 4.43 3.45 -7.61
N ILE A 51 3.16 3.40 -8.03
CA ILE A 51 2.07 2.78 -7.28
C ILE A 51 1.43 1.67 -8.13
N PHE A 52 1.41 0.46 -7.58
CA PHE A 52 0.65 -0.69 -8.06
C PHE A 52 -0.54 -0.90 -7.12
N ASN A 53 -1.68 -0.28 -7.46
CA ASN A 53 -2.87 -0.32 -6.61
C ASN A 53 -3.83 -1.43 -7.05
N TYR A 54 -3.90 -2.53 -6.29
CA TYR A 54 -4.74 -3.69 -6.62
C TYR A 54 -4.37 -4.28 -8.01
N PRO A 55 -3.13 -4.75 -8.24
CA PRO A 55 -2.78 -5.38 -9.50
C PRO A 55 -3.48 -6.74 -9.64
N GLU A 56 -4.10 -6.99 -10.78
CA GLU A 56 -4.80 -8.24 -11.08
C GLU A 56 -3.94 -9.20 -11.92
N ILE A 57 -2.96 -8.69 -12.67
CA ILE A 57 -2.02 -9.49 -13.46
C ILE A 57 -0.74 -9.76 -12.66
N PRO A 58 -0.29 -11.03 -12.53
CA PRO A 58 1.02 -11.38 -11.98
C PRO A 58 2.19 -10.69 -12.68
N PHE A 59 3.21 -10.32 -11.90
CA PHE A 59 4.44 -9.73 -12.43
C PHE A 59 5.37 -10.82 -12.97
N GLU A 60 5.90 -10.61 -14.17
CA GLU A 60 6.89 -11.49 -14.79
C GLU A 60 8.27 -11.28 -14.17
N ALA A 61 9.17 -12.25 -14.31
CA ALA A 61 10.46 -12.24 -13.62
C ALA A 61 11.35 -11.04 -13.99
N ASP A 62 11.33 -10.63 -15.26
CA ASP A 62 12.03 -9.46 -15.78
C ASP A 62 11.42 -8.14 -15.28
N GLU A 63 10.09 -8.07 -15.14
CA GLU A 63 9.40 -6.94 -14.50
C GLU A 63 9.81 -6.81 -13.03
N VAL A 64 9.87 -7.93 -12.31
CA VAL A 64 10.31 -7.96 -10.90
C VAL A 64 11.77 -7.49 -10.77
N ASP A 65 12.66 -7.92 -11.67
CA ASP A 65 14.05 -7.48 -11.71
C ASP A 65 14.14 -5.97 -11.99
N PHE A 66 13.37 -5.49 -12.97
CA PHE A 66 13.30 -4.08 -13.31
C PHE A 66 12.80 -3.21 -12.15
N ILE A 67 11.70 -3.60 -11.49
CA ILE A 67 11.15 -2.88 -10.34
C ILE A 67 12.13 -2.89 -9.16
N GLN A 68 12.85 -4.00 -8.96
CA GLN A 68 13.92 -4.05 -7.96
C GLN A 68 15.04 -3.04 -8.26
N ASP A 69 15.42 -2.87 -9.52
CA ASP A 69 16.44 -1.91 -9.91
C ASP A 69 15.95 -0.46 -9.78
N LEU A 70 14.64 -0.19 -9.96
CA LEU A 70 14.05 1.11 -9.61
C LEU A 70 14.25 1.42 -8.12
N VAL A 71 13.92 0.47 -7.23
CA VAL A 71 14.11 0.63 -5.78
C VAL A 71 15.59 0.86 -5.45
N LYS A 72 16.52 0.07 -6.02
CA LYS A 72 17.98 0.26 -5.82
C LYS A 72 18.52 1.60 -6.37
N SER A 73 17.80 2.23 -7.29
CA SER A 73 18.15 3.56 -7.80
C SER A 73 17.69 4.71 -6.88
N GLY A 74 17.09 4.39 -5.72
CA GLY A 74 16.62 5.36 -4.75
C GLY A 74 15.14 5.74 -4.89
N LYS A 75 14.36 5.03 -5.73
CA LYS A 75 12.92 5.30 -5.93
C LYS A 75 12.06 4.60 -4.89
N THR A 76 10.83 5.09 -4.76
CA THR A 76 9.80 4.45 -3.94
C THR A 76 8.82 3.70 -4.82
N VAL A 77 8.53 2.45 -4.47
CA VAL A 77 7.52 1.62 -5.13
C VAL A 77 6.53 1.15 -4.06
N GLY A 78 5.24 1.37 -4.29
CA GLY A 78 4.15 0.92 -3.42
C GLY A 78 3.30 -0.14 -4.10
N ILE A 79 2.94 -1.21 -3.37
CA ILE A 79 1.96 -2.21 -3.81
C ILE A 79 0.89 -2.43 -2.75
N PHE A 80 -0.38 -2.46 -3.17
CA PHE A 80 -1.50 -2.51 -2.25
C PHE A 80 -2.49 -3.61 -2.63
N GLY A 81 -2.74 -4.51 -1.67
CA GLY A 81 -3.63 -5.66 -1.85
C GLY A 81 -5.02 -5.44 -1.26
N TYR A 82 -5.72 -6.54 -0.99
CA TYR A 82 -7.04 -6.52 -0.35
C TYR A 82 -7.25 -7.82 0.43
N TYR A 83 -8.20 -7.81 1.37
CA TYR A 83 -8.52 -9.00 2.18
C TYR A 83 -9.03 -10.21 1.37
N LYS A 84 -9.09 -11.38 2.02
CA LYS A 84 -9.68 -12.67 1.58
C LYS A 84 -9.06 -13.37 0.38
N ASN A 85 -8.43 -12.64 -0.55
CA ASN A 85 -7.75 -13.21 -1.71
C ASN A 85 -8.64 -14.10 -2.60
N GLU A 86 -9.96 -13.88 -2.64
CA GLU A 86 -10.91 -14.64 -3.47
C GLU A 86 -10.64 -14.44 -4.98
N ASP A 87 -10.16 -13.24 -5.31
CA ASP A 87 -9.73 -12.74 -6.61
C ASP A 87 -8.23 -12.99 -6.88
N ARG A 88 -7.52 -13.61 -5.94
CA ARG A 88 -6.08 -13.90 -5.99
C ARG A 88 -5.17 -12.67 -5.94
N ILE A 89 -5.65 -11.53 -5.46
CA ILE A 89 -4.85 -10.29 -5.39
C ILE A 89 -3.63 -10.41 -4.48
N ALA A 90 -3.74 -11.08 -3.32
CA ALA A 90 -2.57 -11.37 -2.49
C ALA A 90 -1.57 -12.27 -3.24
N ASP A 91 -2.02 -13.28 -4.00
CA ASP A 91 -1.12 -14.11 -4.82
C ASP A 91 -0.41 -13.27 -5.88
N THR A 92 -1.14 -12.38 -6.55
CA THR A 92 -0.62 -11.47 -7.57
C THR A 92 0.40 -10.51 -6.97
N CYS A 93 0.07 -9.81 -5.88
CA CYS A 93 1.00 -8.94 -5.16
C CYS A 93 2.27 -9.68 -4.76
N ASN A 94 2.13 -10.94 -4.33
CA ASN A 94 3.25 -11.79 -3.91
C ASN A 94 4.22 -12.16 -5.04
N THR A 95 3.83 -12.05 -6.31
CA THR A 95 4.77 -12.27 -7.43
C THR A 95 5.86 -11.20 -7.48
N LEU A 96 5.57 -10.00 -6.99
CA LEU A 96 6.53 -8.91 -6.81
C LEU A 96 7.07 -8.82 -5.38
N SER A 97 6.18 -8.74 -4.38
CA SER A 97 6.53 -8.32 -3.02
C SER A 97 7.51 -9.28 -2.31
N LYS A 98 7.45 -10.58 -2.64
CA LYS A 98 8.36 -11.59 -2.07
C LYS A 98 9.83 -11.27 -2.37
N ARG A 99 10.14 -10.61 -3.50
CA ARG A 99 11.51 -10.15 -3.82
C ARG A 99 12.07 -9.23 -2.75
N PHE A 100 11.21 -8.45 -2.10
CA PHE A 100 11.54 -7.48 -1.06
C PHE A 100 11.36 -8.05 0.35
N GLY A 101 10.99 -9.33 0.49
CA GLY A 101 10.82 -9.99 1.79
C GLY A 101 9.49 -9.67 2.48
N ILE A 102 8.47 -9.28 1.71
CA ILE A 102 7.11 -9.04 2.22
C ILE A 102 6.15 -10.01 1.55
N HIS A 103 5.34 -10.71 2.35
CA HIS A 103 4.35 -11.66 1.88
C HIS A 103 2.95 -11.23 2.31
N PHE A 104 2.03 -11.09 1.36
CA PHE A 104 0.60 -10.92 1.59
C PHE A 104 -0.01 -12.27 1.94
N ASN A 105 -0.72 -12.38 3.07
CA ASN A 105 -1.20 -13.67 3.56
C ASN A 105 -2.54 -14.10 2.96
N GLY A 106 -3.27 -13.21 2.28
CA GLY A 106 -4.63 -13.47 1.81
C GLY A 106 -5.63 -13.64 2.97
N ASP A 107 -5.37 -12.92 4.05
CA ASP A 107 -6.06 -12.96 5.33
C ASP A 107 -7.30 -12.06 5.35
N THR A 108 -8.03 -12.13 6.46
CA THR A 108 -9.03 -11.14 6.85
C THR A 108 -8.70 -10.70 8.26
N ILE A 109 -8.32 -9.45 8.41
CA ILE A 109 -8.18 -8.84 9.73
C ILE A 109 -9.52 -8.27 10.15
N ILE A 110 -9.93 -8.60 11.37
CA ILE A 110 -11.08 -7.97 12.02
C ILE A 110 -10.68 -7.35 13.36
N ASP A 111 -11.44 -6.37 13.84
CA ASP A 111 -11.34 -5.91 15.22
C ASP A 111 -12.73 -5.53 15.75
N ASN A 112 -13.21 -6.23 16.78
CA ASN A 112 -14.54 -5.98 17.36
C ASN A 112 -14.55 -4.80 18.36
N ILE A 113 -13.39 -4.25 18.72
CA ILE A 113 -13.23 -3.18 19.71
C ILE A 113 -12.74 -1.89 19.04
N ASN A 114 -11.67 -1.96 18.25
CA ASN A 114 -11.09 -0.82 17.54
C ASN A 114 -11.52 -0.84 16.08
N ASN A 115 -12.75 -0.40 15.84
CA ASN A 115 -13.31 -0.28 14.49
C ASN A 115 -14.06 1.02 14.26
N HIS A 116 -14.32 1.32 12.99
CA HIS A 116 -15.13 2.44 12.58
C HIS A 116 -16.62 2.06 12.55
N GLU A 117 -17.43 2.83 13.27
CA GLU A 117 -18.91 2.72 13.26
C GLU A 117 -19.49 1.34 13.60
N GLY A 118 -18.75 0.50 14.32
CA GLY A 118 -19.20 -0.84 14.71
C GLY A 118 -18.94 -1.92 13.65
N ASP A 119 -18.35 -1.57 12.50
CA ASP A 119 -18.00 -2.53 11.45
C ASP A 119 -16.60 -3.08 11.68
N ASN A 120 -16.52 -4.34 12.11
CA ASN A 120 -15.25 -4.97 12.48
C ASN A 120 -14.26 -5.17 11.33
N LEU A 121 -14.65 -4.94 10.07
CA LEU A 121 -13.74 -4.92 8.91
C LEU A 121 -13.13 -3.55 8.63
N LEU A 122 -13.65 -2.48 9.25
CA LEU A 122 -13.10 -1.13 9.18
C LEU A 122 -12.16 -0.91 10.38
N VAL A 123 -11.02 -1.61 10.34
CA VAL A 123 -10.07 -1.70 11.46
C VAL A 123 -9.43 -0.34 11.73
N LEU A 124 -9.43 0.08 13.00
CA LEU A 124 -8.72 1.26 13.45
C LEU A 124 -7.43 0.86 14.14
N THR A 125 -6.33 1.53 13.80
CA THR A 125 -5.08 1.35 14.52
C THR A 125 -4.34 2.66 14.70
N GLY A 126 -3.78 2.85 15.90
CA GLY A 126 -2.75 3.83 16.19
C GLY A 126 -1.40 3.19 16.55
N ASP A 127 -1.24 1.89 16.35
CA ASP A 127 0.03 1.17 16.51
C ASP A 127 0.92 1.40 15.27
N THR A 128 1.47 2.62 15.20
CA THR A 128 2.24 3.14 14.06
C THR A 128 3.75 3.10 14.31
N TYR A 129 4.52 2.74 13.28
CA TYR A 129 5.97 2.62 13.31
C TYR A 129 6.60 3.28 12.09
N ASN A 130 7.78 3.87 12.22
CA ASN A 130 8.56 4.39 11.09
C ASN A 130 7.80 5.39 10.18
N LEU A 131 6.72 5.98 10.69
CA LEU A 131 5.90 6.98 10.01
C LEU A 131 6.12 8.37 10.61
N PRO A 132 5.87 9.44 9.82
CA PRO A 132 5.82 10.81 10.34
C PRO A 132 4.90 11.00 11.54
N GLU A 133 5.23 11.93 12.44
CA GLU A 133 4.49 12.18 13.68
C GLU A 133 3.02 12.60 13.48
N ASN A 134 2.64 13.07 12.29
CA ASN A 134 1.27 13.46 11.95
C ASN A 134 0.40 12.28 11.45
N ILE A 135 0.91 11.05 11.49
CA ILE A 135 0.15 9.83 11.21
C ILE A 135 0.12 9.00 12.50
N LYS A 136 -0.92 9.20 13.29
CA LYS A 136 -1.08 8.59 14.62
C LYS A 136 -2.23 7.60 14.69
N LYS A 137 -3.22 7.73 13.81
CA LYS A 137 -4.34 6.80 13.76
C LYS A 137 -4.92 6.74 12.36
N VAL A 138 -5.15 5.53 11.87
CA VAL A 138 -5.72 5.30 10.54
C VAL A 138 -6.86 4.30 10.60
N MET A 139 -7.72 4.35 9.58
CA MET A 139 -8.75 3.34 9.32
C MET A 139 -8.35 2.53 8.09
N LEU A 140 -8.28 1.21 8.23
CA LEU A 140 -7.93 0.29 7.16
C LEU A 140 -9.12 -0.62 6.90
N ALA A 141 -9.87 -0.31 5.84
CA ALA A 141 -11.02 -1.10 5.42
C ALA A 141 -10.54 -2.39 4.73
N CYS A 142 -11.09 -3.53 5.17
CA CYS A 142 -10.92 -4.83 4.54
C CYS A 142 -9.44 -5.14 4.23
N THR A 143 -8.61 -5.20 5.28
CA THR A 143 -7.16 -5.37 5.14
C THR A 143 -6.72 -6.83 5.29
N ASP A 144 -5.72 -7.19 4.48
CA ASP A 144 -4.87 -8.36 4.64
C ASP A 144 -3.81 -8.13 5.75
N SER A 145 -3.24 -9.21 6.26
CA SER A 145 -2.01 -9.21 7.05
C SER A 145 -0.79 -9.51 6.19
N LEU A 146 0.38 -9.05 6.65
CA LEU A 146 1.65 -9.24 6.01
C LEU A 146 2.57 -10.11 6.86
N THR A 147 3.44 -10.86 6.21
CA THR A 147 4.56 -11.55 6.87
C THR A 147 5.88 -11.03 6.28
N THR A 148 6.81 -10.69 7.16
CA THR A 148 8.13 -10.18 6.79
C THR A 148 9.16 -11.31 6.90
N THR A 149 10.09 -11.41 5.94
CA THR A 149 11.08 -12.50 5.87
C THR A 149 12.52 -12.02 5.80
N LYS A 150 12.75 -10.71 5.89
CA LYS A 150 14.06 -10.07 5.77
C LYS A 150 14.25 -9.03 6.89
N PRO A 151 15.45 -8.90 7.45
CA PRO A 151 15.72 -7.93 8.52
C PRO A 151 15.65 -6.47 8.06
N GLU A 152 15.81 -6.20 6.76
CA GLU A 152 15.67 -4.86 6.17
C GLU A 152 14.20 -4.41 6.03
N VAL A 153 13.26 -5.34 6.25
CA VAL A 153 11.84 -5.03 6.24
C VAL A 153 11.41 -4.61 7.63
N ARG A 154 10.74 -3.47 7.72
CA ARG A 154 10.20 -2.94 8.97
C ARG A 154 8.70 -2.67 8.86
N PRO A 155 7.95 -2.86 9.95
CA PRO A 155 6.53 -2.54 9.94
C PRO A 155 6.29 -1.03 9.86
N LEU A 156 5.17 -0.65 9.28
CA LEU A 156 4.62 0.70 9.29
C LEU A 156 3.37 0.80 10.16
N LEU A 157 2.50 -0.21 10.08
CA LEU A 157 1.23 -0.27 10.81
C LEU A 157 0.97 -1.70 11.28
N HIS A 158 0.62 -1.83 12.56
CA HIS A 158 0.12 -3.08 13.14
C HIS A 158 -1.36 -2.95 13.47
N GLY A 159 -2.09 -4.05 13.55
CA GLY A 159 -3.40 -4.06 14.20
C GLY A 159 -3.24 -3.89 15.70
N GLU A 160 -4.23 -3.28 16.35
CA GLU A 160 -4.27 -3.18 17.82
C GLU A 160 -4.23 -4.57 18.48
N ASN A 161 -3.95 -4.65 19.77
CA ASN A 161 -3.95 -5.93 20.52
C ASN A 161 -5.31 -6.67 20.52
N THR A 162 -6.37 -5.98 20.10
CA THR A 162 -7.74 -6.51 19.94
C THR A 162 -8.04 -7.00 18.53
N ALA A 163 -7.14 -6.73 17.58
CA ALA A 163 -7.29 -7.14 16.20
C ALA A 163 -6.96 -8.63 16.06
N GLU A 164 -7.75 -9.32 15.23
CA GLU A 164 -7.65 -10.75 15.00
C GLU A 164 -7.41 -11.04 13.52
N SER A 165 -6.36 -11.81 13.24
CA SER A 165 -6.17 -12.49 11.97
C SER A 165 -7.06 -13.74 11.91
N LYS A 166 -7.83 -13.91 10.82
CA LYS A 166 -8.60 -15.14 10.57
C LYS A 166 -7.72 -16.32 10.15
N LEU A 167 -6.48 -16.07 9.73
CA LEU A 167 -5.47 -17.09 9.47
C LEU A 167 -4.50 -17.35 10.65
N GLY A 168 -4.69 -16.68 11.80
CA GLY A 168 -3.82 -16.82 12.97
C GLY A 168 -2.42 -16.25 12.79
N LYS A 169 -2.27 -15.25 11.90
CA LYS A 169 -1.03 -14.52 11.60
C LYS A 169 -0.86 -13.32 12.53
N GLU A 170 0.37 -12.80 12.56
CA GLU A 170 0.61 -11.46 13.12
C GLU A 170 -0.14 -10.41 12.30
N THR A 171 -0.61 -9.36 12.97
CA THR A 171 -1.41 -8.29 12.37
C THR A 171 -0.54 -7.17 11.80
N ILE A 172 0.55 -7.49 11.10
CA ILE A 172 1.29 -6.47 10.35
C ILE A 172 0.44 -6.06 9.16
N LEU A 173 -0.02 -4.82 9.09
CA LEU A 173 -0.97 -4.37 8.07
C LEU A 173 -0.26 -3.63 6.93
N PHE A 174 0.80 -2.89 7.25
CA PHE A 174 1.68 -2.23 6.30
C PHE A 174 3.14 -2.47 6.70
N ALA A 175 4.02 -2.63 5.71
CA ALA A 175 5.46 -2.79 5.91
C ALA A 175 6.24 -2.13 4.78
N GLU A 176 7.50 -1.80 5.04
CA GLU A 176 8.42 -1.31 4.01
C GLU A 176 9.77 -2.05 4.06
N TYR A 177 10.32 -2.33 2.90
CA TYR A 177 11.74 -2.64 2.70
C TYR A 177 12.50 -1.36 2.37
N ILE A 178 13.70 -1.19 2.94
CA ILE A 178 14.59 -0.06 2.66
C ILE A 178 15.90 -0.57 2.08
N ASP A 179 16.20 -0.09 0.88
CA ASP A 179 17.47 -0.36 0.22
C ASP A 179 18.59 0.53 0.79
N PRO A 180 19.86 0.10 0.78
CA PRO A 180 21.00 0.96 1.15
C PRO A 180 21.10 2.26 0.34
N SER A 181 20.56 2.31 -0.89
CA SER A 181 20.44 3.53 -1.69
C SER A 181 19.45 4.57 -1.12
N GLY A 182 18.61 4.17 -0.16
CA GLY A 182 17.51 4.97 0.37
C GLY A 182 16.18 4.75 -0.35
N GLY A 183 16.16 3.98 -1.46
CA GLY A 183 14.92 3.59 -2.12
C GLY A 183 14.10 2.61 -1.30
N ARG A 184 12.79 2.56 -1.59
CA ARG A 184 11.81 1.91 -0.72
C ARG A 184 10.86 1.04 -1.51
N PHE A 185 10.46 -0.08 -0.91
CA PHE A 185 9.34 -0.87 -1.36
C PHE A 185 8.30 -0.96 -0.23
N ILE A 186 7.13 -0.36 -0.43
CA ILE A 186 6.04 -0.28 0.55
C ILE A 186 4.95 -1.26 0.14
N ALA A 187 4.47 -2.05 1.09
CA ALA A 187 3.35 -2.97 0.91
C ALA A 187 2.26 -2.67 1.94
N GLY A 188 1.00 -2.62 1.50
CA GLY A 188 -0.15 -2.42 2.38
C GLY A 188 -1.26 -3.42 2.11
N GLY A 189 -1.82 -4.02 3.17
CA GLY A 189 -2.86 -5.04 3.08
C GLY A 189 -4.21 -4.56 2.54
N THR A 190 -4.37 -3.26 2.30
CA THR A 190 -5.57 -2.68 1.68
C THR A 190 -5.22 -1.58 0.67
N CYS A 191 -5.97 -1.56 -0.43
CA CYS A 191 -5.93 -0.57 -1.51
C CYS A 191 -6.98 0.54 -1.36
N VAL A 192 -7.87 0.46 -0.37
CA VAL A 192 -9.02 1.37 -0.24
C VAL A 192 -8.86 2.40 0.88
N PHE A 193 -7.76 2.39 1.64
CA PHE A 193 -7.52 3.40 2.68
C PHE A 193 -7.49 4.84 2.16
N TRP A 194 -7.22 5.02 0.86
CA TRP A 194 -7.19 6.32 0.17
C TRP A 194 -8.36 6.55 -0.79
N ASP A 195 -9.37 5.67 -0.78
CA ASP A 195 -10.57 5.87 -1.57
C ASP A 195 -11.43 7.04 -1.02
N ASN A 196 -12.44 7.44 -1.76
CA ASN A 196 -13.27 8.60 -1.43
C ASN A 196 -14.03 8.44 -0.11
N TYR A 197 -14.29 7.20 0.32
CA TYR A 197 -14.89 6.92 1.61
C TYR A 197 -13.86 7.10 2.74
N SER A 198 -12.70 6.48 2.60
CA SER A 198 -11.72 6.30 3.67
C SER A 198 -10.77 7.48 3.85
N ILE A 199 -10.48 8.23 2.78
CA ILE A 199 -9.39 9.22 2.79
C ILE A 199 -9.58 10.36 3.80
N ASP A 200 -10.82 10.73 4.10
CA ASP A 200 -11.14 11.80 5.07
C ASP A 200 -11.26 11.28 6.51
N LEU A 201 -11.13 9.97 6.73
CA LEU A 201 -11.22 9.35 8.04
C LEU A 201 -9.84 9.33 8.70
N TYR A 202 -9.79 9.83 9.95
CA TYR A 202 -8.56 9.87 10.76
C TYR A 202 -7.37 10.49 9.99
N ASP A 203 -6.18 9.87 10.03
CA ASP A 203 -4.98 10.34 9.34
C ASP A 203 -4.79 9.71 7.95
N ASN A 204 -5.82 9.09 7.35
CA ASN A 204 -5.70 8.39 6.05
C ASN A 204 -5.18 9.30 4.94
N LYS A 205 -5.63 10.56 4.89
CA LYS A 205 -5.07 11.57 3.97
C LYS A 205 -3.57 11.77 4.17
N ASN A 206 -3.12 11.89 5.42
CA ASN A 206 -1.70 12.10 5.72
C ASN A 206 -0.87 10.86 5.34
N LEU A 207 -1.38 9.66 5.60
CA LEU A 207 -0.75 8.41 5.17
C LEU A 207 -0.65 8.33 3.65
N SER A 208 -1.73 8.66 2.94
CA SER A 208 -1.78 8.67 1.47
C SER A 208 -0.74 9.62 0.88
N LEU A 209 -0.67 10.85 1.39
CA LEU A 209 0.29 11.84 0.91
C LEU A 209 1.73 11.48 1.26
N TYR A 210 1.98 10.86 2.42
CA TYR A 210 3.30 10.33 2.77
C TYR A 210 3.75 9.27 1.79
N ILE A 211 2.91 8.25 1.53
CA ILE A 211 3.23 7.16 0.57
C ILE A 211 3.54 7.72 -0.82
N LEU A 212 2.79 8.72 -1.28
CA LEU A 212 2.99 9.34 -2.58
C LEU A 212 4.24 10.25 -2.66
N SER A 213 4.84 10.64 -1.53
CA SER A 213 5.91 11.65 -1.48
C SER A 213 7.24 11.19 -0.89
N VAL A 214 7.26 10.05 -0.18
CA VAL A 214 8.44 9.50 0.49
C VAL A 214 9.46 8.92 -0.48
#